data_AF-A0A956WP66-F1
#
_entry.id   AF-A0A956WP66-F1
#
_cell.length_a   1.000
_cell.length_b   1.000
_cell.length_c   1.000
_cell.angle_alpha   90.00
_cell.angle_beta   90.00
_cell.angle_gamma   90.00
#
_symmetry.space_group_name_H-M   'P 1'
#
loop_
_entity.id
_entity.type
_entity.pdbx_description
1 polymer ?
#
loop_
_entity_poly.entity_id
_entity_poly.type
_entity_poly.pdbx_seq_one_letter_code
_entity_poly.pdbx_strand_id
1 'polypeptide(L)'
;VLAESLELARQLGAQPALAAVLVRELSPGPQVQTRDEIKAWLLANATHDYHPTSTCRMGPAEDPLAVVDASGNLHGLDGLMIADASIMPFVTLANTNVPAFMVAEKVARDLLATLSR
;
A
#
# COMPACT_ATOMS: atom_id res chain seq x y z
N VAL A 1 11.41 -4.65 -9.20
CA VAL A 1 10.87 -3.47 -8.50
C VAL A 1 11.87 -2.86 -7.51
N LEU A 2 12.03 -3.32 -6.25
CA LEU A 2 12.86 -2.57 -5.27
C LEU A 2 14.32 -2.34 -5.69
N ALA A 3 14.99 -3.34 -6.28
CA ALA A 3 16.35 -3.16 -6.81
C ALA A 3 16.40 -2.14 -7.96
N GLU A 4 15.41 -2.16 -8.86
CA GLU A 4 15.28 -1.18 -9.94
C GLU A 4 15.01 0.22 -9.39
N SER A 5 14.23 0.35 -8.32
CA SER A 5 13.99 1.64 -7.66
C SER A 5 15.28 2.23 -7.08
N LEU A 6 16.17 1.41 -6.50
CA LEU A 6 17.48 1.87 -6.05
C LEU A 6 18.38 2.29 -7.23
N GLU A 7 18.41 1.48 -8.30
CA GLU A 7 19.14 1.80 -9.53
C GLU A 7 18.66 3.13 -10.14
N LEU A 8 17.33 3.35 -10.18
CA LEU A 8 16.73 4.60 -10.62
C LEU A 8 17.07 5.77 -9.70
N ALA A 9 17.04 5.57 -8.38
CA ALA A 9 17.43 6.61 -7.41
C ALA A 9 18.89 7.05 -7.61
N ARG A 10 19.80 6.10 -7.90
CA ARG A 10 21.20 6.40 -8.25
C ARG A 10 21.31 7.18 -9.57
N GLN A 11 20.55 6.80 -10.60
CA GLN A 11 20.50 7.53 -11.86
C GLN A 11 19.99 8.97 -11.70
N LEU A 12 18.98 9.17 -10.84
CA LEU A 12 18.47 10.49 -10.48
C LEU A 12 19.51 11.30 -9.71
N GLY A 13 20.15 10.70 -8.70
CA GLY A 13 21.21 11.36 -7.93
C GLY A 13 22.42 11.79 -8.77
N ALA A 14 22.72 11.06 -9.85
CA ALA A 14 23.80 11.39 -10.78
C ALA A 14 23.45 12.54 -11.75
N GLN A 15 22.20 13.02 -11.79
CA GLN A 15 21.83 14.14 -12.65
C GLN A 15 22.55 15.42 -12.19
N PRO A 16 23.00 16.30 -13.12
CA PRO A 16 23.86 17.46 -12.77
C PRO A 16 23.33 18.35 -11.65
N ALA A 17 22.02 18.58 -11.60
CA ALA A 17 21.38 19.41 -10.58
C ALA A 17 21.46 18.80 -9.17
N LEU A 18 21.38 17.48 -9.05
CA LEU A 18 21.48 16.77 -7.78
C LEU A 18 22.95 16.47 -7.43
N ALA A 19 23.76 16.06 -8.41
CA ALA A 19 25.18 15.78 -8.24
C ALA A 19 25.97 16.99 -7.71
N ALA A 20 25.53 18.22 -8.01
CA ALA A 20 26.14 19.45 -7.50
C ALA A 20 25.95 19.67 -5.99
N VAL A 21 24.95 19.04 -5.36
CA VAL A 21 24.61 19.23 -3.93
C VAL A 21 24.77 17.95 -3.09
N LEU A 22 24.88 16.78 -3.72
CA LEU A 22 25.11 15.51 -3.06
C LEU A 22 26.60 15.28 -2.81
N VAL A 23 26.96 14.95 -1.57
CA VAL A 23 28.37 14.65 -1.21
C VAL A 23 28.73 13.20 -1.54
N ARG A 24 27.91 12.25 -1.08
CA ARG A 24 28.07 10.80 -1.33
C ARG A 24 26.81 10.03 -0.96
N GLU A 25 26.65 8.85 -1.52
CA GLU A 25 25.67 7.87 -1.05
C GLU A 25 26.10 7.32 0.33
N LEU A 26 25.21 7.39 1.33
CA LEU A 26 25.48 6.88 2.67
C LEU A 26 25.10 5.40 2.84
N SER A 27 23.99 5.00 2.23
CA SER A 27 23.42 3.66 2.35
C SER A 27 22.64 3.32 1.08
N PRO A 28 22.78 2.12 0.50
CA PRO A 28 23.73 1.05 0.86
C PRO A 28 25.20 1.45 0.71
N GLY A 29 25.48 2.53 -0.03
CA GLY A 29 26.82 3.06 -0.23
C GLY A 29 27.46 2.56 -1.54
N PRO A 30 28.56 3.20 -1.97
CA PRO A 30 29.16 3.00 -3.29
C PRO A 30 29.80 1.62 -3.49
N GLN A 31 29.96 0.83 -2.43
CA GLN A 31 30.53 -0.53 -2.48
C GLN A 31 29.51 -1.59 -2.90
N VAL A 32 28.21 -1.31 -2.81
CA VAL A 32 27.13 -2.24 -3.21
C VAL A 32 26.74 -1.93 -4.65
N GLN A 33 27.20 -2.73 -5.61
CA GLN A 33 27.11 -2.39 -7.04
C GLN A 33 26.35 -3.42 -7.86
N THR A 34 26.59 -4.71 -7.59
CA THR A 34 25.93 -5.77 -8.33
C THR A 34 24.48 -5.90 -7.87
N ARG A 35 23.62 -6.37 -8.79
CA ARG A 35 22.20 -6.56 -8.49
C ARG A 35 21.96 -7.55 -7.35
N ASP A 36 22.87 -8.51 -7.15
CA ASP A 36 22.79 -9.48 -6.05
C ASP A 36 23.19 -8.87 -4.71
N GLU A 37 24.23 -8.03 -4.67
CA GLU A 37 24.56 -7.25 -3.46
C GLU A 37 23.43 -6.29 -3.09
N ILE A 38 22.83 -5.63 -4.08
CA ILE A 38 21.66 -4.75 -3.87
C ILE A 38 20.50 -5.53 -3.26
N LYS A 39 20.17 -6.71 -3.81
CA LYS A 39 19.10 -7.55 -3.26
C LYS A 39 19.40 -8.02 -1.84
N ALA A 40 20.62 -8.46 -1.58
CA ALA A 40 21.04 -8.90 -0.24
C ALA A 40 20.90 -7.76 0.78
N TRP A 41 21.34 -6.55 0.41
CA TRP A 41 21.18 -5.38 1.25
C TRP A 41 19.70 -5.03 1.47
N LEU A 42 18.88 -5.03 0.42
CA LEU A 42 17.44 -4.76 0.51
C LEU A 42 16.74 -5.75 1.45
N LEU A 43 17.04 -7.05 1.37
CA LEU A 43 16.46 -8.05 2.26
C LEU A 43 16.81 -7.80 3.74
N ALA A 44 18.01 -7.28 4.02
CA ALA A 44 18.46 -7.01 5.38
C ALA A 44 17.99 -5.64 5.93
N ASN A 45 17.61 -4.70 5.07
CA ASN A 45 17.37 -3.30 5.44
C ASN A 45 15.99 -2.75 5.03
N ALA A 46 15.20 -3.51 4.26
CA ALA A 46 13.86 -3.09 3.89
C ALA A 46 13.02 -2.87 5.16
N THR A 47 12.33 -1.73 5.19
CA THR A 47 11.36 -1.37 6.22
C THR A 47 9.97 -1.30 5.61
N HIS A 48 8.96 -1.20 6.45
CA HIS A 48 7.59 -0.99 6.01
C HIS A 48 7.26 0.49 5.92
N ASP A 49 6.33 0.82 5.03
CA ASP A 49 5.81 2.18 4.86
C ASP A 49 4.53 2.42 5.69
N TYR A 50 4.29 1.60 6.72
CA TYR A 50 3.13 1.72 7.62
C TYR A 50 1.75 1.70 6.94
N HIS A 51 1.63 1.03 5.79
CA HIS A 51 0.39 0.95 5.00
C HIS A 51 -0.21 -0.49 4.90
N PRO A 52 -0.42 -1.24 6.00
CA PRO A 52 -1.12 -2.53 5.92
C PRO A 52 -2.59 -2.33 5.56
N THR A 53 -3.08 -3.07 4.55
CA THR A 53 -4.47 -3.03 4.06
C THR A 53 -4.91 -4.42 3.62
N SER A 54 -6.16 -4.54 3.14
CA SER A 54 -6.61 -5.68 2.32
C SER A 54 -6.75 -7.04 3.01
N THR A 55 -6.62 -7.11 4.33
CA THR A 55 -6.77 -8.36 5.10
C THR A 55 -8.21 -8.88 5.17
N CYS A 56 -9.21 -8.01 4.93
CA CYS A 56 -10.62 -8.35 4.86
C CYS A 56 -11.24 -7.84 3.54
N ARG A 57 -10.53 -8.08 2.43
CA ARG A 57 -10.82 -7.44 1.14
C ARG A 57 -12.27 -7.59 0.68
N MET A 58 -12.81 -6.52 0.11
CA MET A 58 -14.10 -6.54 -0.57
C MET A 58 -14.02 -7.31 -1.90
N GLY A 59 -15.12 -7.94 -2.28
CA GLY A 59 -15.25 -8.66 -3.55
C GLY A 59 -16.64 -9.29 -3.74
N PRO A 60 -16.90 -9.84 -4.94
CA PRO A 60 -18.16 -10.56 -5.20
C PRO A 60 -18.27 -11.82 -4.34
N ALA A 61 -19.48 -12.29 -4.07
CA ALA A 61 -19.72 -13.44 -3.19
C ALA A 61 -19.12 -14.76 -3.73
N GLU A 62 -18.91 -14.83 -5.05
CA GLU A 62 -18.27 -15.96 -5.73
C GLU A 62 -16.74 -15.96 -5.59
N ASP A 63 -16.14 -14.87 -5.11
CA ASP A 63 -14.71 -14.79 -4.89
C ASP A 63 -14.33 -15.43 -3.54
N PRO A 64 -13.61 -16.58 -3.54
CA PRO A 64 -13.33 -17.33 -2.32
C PRO A 64 -12.37 -16.62 -1.34
N LEU A 65 -11.72 -15.51 -1.71
CA LEU A 65 -10.93 -14.71 -0.77
C LEU A 65 -11.57 -13.36 -0.43
N ALA A 66 -12.80 -13.09 -0.88
CA ALA A 66 -13.55 -11.91 -0.45
C ALA A 66 -14.12 -12.13 0.95
N VAL A 67 -13.97 -11.13 1.82
CA VAL A 67 -14.50 -11.16 3.19
C VAL A 67 -15.78 -10.33 3.29
N VAL A 68 -15.85 -9.20 2.57
CA VAL A 68 -17.02 -8.33 2.55
C VAL A 68 -17.52 -8.06 1.13
N ASP A 69 -18.77 -7.63 1.00
CA ASP A 69 -19.33 -7.12 -0.26
C ASP A 69 -18.87 -5.67 -0.55
N ALA A 70 -19.35 -5.09 -1.66
CA ALA A 70 -19.00 -3.72 -2.07
C ALA A 70 -19.54 -2.62 -1.14
N SER A 71 -20.43 -2.96 -0.21
CA SER A 71 -20.98 -2.06 0.82
C SER A 71 -20.30 -2.26 2.18
N GLY A 72 -19.34 -3.17 2.28
CA GLY A 72 -18.64 -3.49 3.52
C GLY A 72 -19.37 -4.50 4.41
N ASN A 73 -20.45 -5.14 3.95
CA ASN A 73 -21.16 -6.17 4.72
C ASN A 73 -20.36 -7.47 4.72
N LEU A 74 -20.27 -8.14 5.87
CA LEU A 74 -19.58 -9.42 5.98
C LEU A 74 -20.34 -10.51 5.21
N HIS A 75 -19.62 -11.26 4.38
CA HIS A 75 -20.20 -12.43 3.71
C HIS A 75 -20.53 -13.52 4.74
N GLY A 76 -21.75 -14.06 4.67
CA GLY A 76 -22.19 -15.18 5.51
C GLY A 76 -22.66 -14.81 6.92
N LEU A 77 -22.69 -13.51 7.28
CA LEU A 77 -23.27 -13.05 8.55
C LEU A 77 -23.96 -11.70 8.38
N ASP A 78 -25.25 -11.68 8.69
CA ASP A 78 -26.04 -10.45 8.65
C ASP A 78 -25.73 -9.51 9.81
N GLY A 79 -25.85 -8.20 9.55
CA GLY A 79 -25.74 -7.15 10.58
C GLY A 79 -24.32 -6.83 11.03
N LEU A 80 -23.28 -7.39 10.41
CA LEU A 80 -21.88 -7.06 10.66
C LEU A 80 -21.23 -6.42 9.42
N MET A 81 -20.52 -5.31 9.65
CA MET A 81 -19.84 -4.54 8.60
C MET A 81 -18.40 -4.21 9.00
N ILE A 82 -17.54 -4.04 7.99
CA ILE A 82 -16.16 -3.57 8.15
C ILE A 82 -15.98 -2.31 7.30
N ALA A 83 -15.46 -1.24 7.90
CA ALA A 83 -15.38 0.10 7.28
C ALA A 83 -14.01 0.77 7.48
N ASP A 84 -12.93 0.00 7.35
CA ASP A 84 -11.56 0.47 7.49
C ASP A 84 -10.68 0.06 6.29
N ALA A 85 -9.36 0.29 6.36
CA ALA A 85 -8.45 -0.03 5.27
C ALA A 85 -8.33 -1.53 4.95
N SER A 86 -8.77 -2.42 5.84
CA SER A 86 -8.73 -3.86 5.62
C SER A 86 -9.61 -4.30 4.45
N ILE A 87 -10.66 -3.55 4.11
CA ILE A 87 -11.59 -3.93 3.02
C ILE A 87 -11.10 -3.53 1.64
N MET A 88 -10.04 -2.73 1.53
CA MET A 88 -9.49 -2.33 0.23
C MET A 88 -9.02 -3.57 -0.55
N PRO A 89 -9.39 -3.78 -1.83
CA PRO A 89 -8.98 -4.97 -2.58
C PRO A 89 -7.47 -5.12 -2.74
N PHE A 90 -6.77 -3.99 -2.80
CA PHE A 90 -5.33 -3.86 -2.86
C PHE A 90 -4.92 -2.52 -2.23
N VAL A 91 -3.66 -2.42 -1.81
CA VAL A 91 -3.09 -1.15 -1.31
C VAL A 91 -3.13 -0.08 -2.40
N THR A 92 -3.51 1.14 -2.04
CA THR A 92 -3.55 2.28 -2.97
C THR A 92 -2.14 2.74 -3.34
N LEU A 93 -2.00 3.38 -4.50
CA LEU A 93 -0.72 3.97 -4.97
C LEU A 93 -0.36 5.30 -4.26
N ALA A 94 -0.91 5.52 -3.06
CA ALA A 94 -0.73 6.71 -2.23
C ALA A 94 -0.88 6.31 -0.75
N ASN A 95 -0.51 7.22 0.15
CA ASN A 95 -0.69 7.02 1.59
C ASN A 95 -2.13 6.64 1.94
N THR A 96 -2.29 5.61 2.77
CA THR A 96 -3.59 4.95 2.97
C THR A 96 -4.57 5.72 3.87
N ASN A 97 -4.12 6.79 4.54
CA ASN A 97 -4.95 7.58 5.44
C ASN A 97 -6.20 8.16 4.75
N VAL A 98 -6.03 8.86 3.62
CA VAL A 98 -7.15 9.45 2.88
C VAL A 98 -8.07 8.39 2.29
N PRO A 99 -7.55 7.33 1.62
CA PRO A 99 -8.36 6.19 1.21
C PRO A 99 -9.17 5.56 2.35
N ALA A 100 -8.61 5.43 3.57
CA ALA A 100 -9.32 4.87 4.71
C ALA A 100 -10.50 5.74 5.15
N PHE A 101 -10.33 7.07 5.19
CA PHE A 101 -11.46 7.98 5.42
C PHE A 101 -12.54 7.83 4.36
N MET A 102 -12.16 7.74 3.08
CA MET A 102 -13.11 7.60 1.99
C MET A 102 -13.88 6.28 2.04
N VAL A 103 -13.24 5.19 2.47
CA VAL A 103 -13.92 3.92 2.74
C VAL A 103 -14.98 4.10 3.84
N ALA A 104 -14.59 4.67 4.99
CA ALA A 104 -15.50 4.87 6.11
C ALA A 104 -16.70 5.77 5.72
N GLU A 105 -16.44 6.89 5.03
CA GLU A 105 -17.46 7.82 4.55
C GLU A 105 -18.44 7.15 3.56
N LYS A 106 -17.92 6.34 2.62
CA LYS A 106 -18.76 5.63 1.66
C LYS A 106 -19.69 4.63 2.35
N VAL A 107 -19.13 3.83 3.25
CA VAL A 107 -19.86 2.79 3.99
C VAL A 107 -20.91 3.42 4.91
N ALA A 108 -20.55 4.49 5.64
CA ALA A 108 -21.48 5.22 6.49
C ALA A 108 -22.65 5.82 5.70
N ARG A 109 -22.38 6.40 4.52
CA ARG A 109 -23.43 6.94 3.64
C ARG A 109 -24.40 5.85 3.18
N ASP A 110 -23.89 4.69 2.78
CA ASP A 110 -24.74 3.60 2.31
C ASP A 110 -25.58 3.03 3.45
N LEU A 111 -25.01 2.90 4.66
CA LEU A 111 -25.74 2.50 5.87
C LEU A 111 -26.87 3.47 6.22
N LEU A 112 -26.63 4.78 6.16
CA LEU A 112 -27.68 5.77 6.41
C LEU A 112 -28.80 5.69 5.36
N ALA A 113 -28.47 5.37 4.11
CA ALA A 113 -29.45 5.21 3.03
C ALA A 113 -30.32 3.96 3.20
N THR A 114 -29.83 2.90 3.86
CA THR A 114 -30.62 1.70 4.16
C THR A 114 -31.50 1.86 5.40
N LEU A 115 -31.03 2.58 6.43
CA LEU A 115 -31.80 2.87 7.65
C LEU A 115 -32.94 3.88 7.45
N SER A 116 -32.87 4.69 6.39
CA SER A 116 -33.89 5.70 6.08
C SER A 116 -35.06 5.15 5.24
N ARG A 117 -35.13 3.83 5.06
CA ARG A 117 -36.21 3.10 4.37
C ARG A 117 -37.00 2.26 5.36
#